data_AF-A0A7C1M935-F1
#
_entry.id   AF-A0A7C1M935-F1
#
_cell.length_a   1.000
_cell.length_b   1.000
_cell.length_c   1.000
_cell.angle_alpha   90.00
_cell.angle_beta   90.00
_cell.angle_gamma   90.00
#
_symmetry.space_group_name_H-M   'P 1'
#
loop_
_entity.id
_entity.type
_entity.pdbx_description
1 polymer ?
#
loop_
_entity_poly.entity_id
_entity_poly.type
_entity_poly.pdbx_seq_one_letter_code
_entity_poly.pdbx_strand_id
1 'polypeptide(L)'
;MQERIDIHKSNIEIRKQSITKWNVPECEKIALIKFLQDLELGKVNKGKKISEIRRIKYIDSLKIPLKFFNKSSEELELKDIERFEIALCSGEIQSCKNKQYAHNTKVDIRRALKIYLRWRIGKEKAEKLTDWLDTRDITKTPDYLKEQQVVSPQNL
;
A
#
# COMPACT_ATOMS: atom_id res chain seq x y z
N MET A 1 -3.42 29.61 21.81
CA MET A 1 -3.05 28.55 20.84
C MET A 1 -4.15 27.51 20.88
N GLN A 2 -4.92 27.34 19.80
CA GLN A 2 -5.90 26.24 19.71
C GLN A 2 -5.14 24.95 19.42
N GLU A 3 -5.12 24.02 20.37
CA GLU A 3 -4.68 22.65 20.12
C GLU A 3 -5.63 22.00 19.11
N ARG A 4 -5.09 21.62 17.95
CA ARG A 4 -5.81 20.76 17.01
C ARG A 4 -5.91 19.38 17.64
N ILE A 5 -7.09 19.02 18.14
CA ILE A 5 -7.39 17.66 18.58
C ILE A 5 -7.29 16.76 17.34
N ASP A 6 -6.29 15.89 17.30
CA ASP A 6 -6.14 14.91 16.24
C ASP A 6 -7.20 13.81 16.43
N ILE A 7 -8.28 13.92 15.67
CA ILE A 7 -9.45 13.02 15.70
C ILE A 7 -9.10 11.64 15.12
N HIS A 8 -7.96 11.53 14.43
CA HIS A 8 -7.44 10.30 13.88
C HIS A 8 -6.24 9.82 14.71
N LYS A 9 -6.47 9.34 15.93
CA LYS A 9 -5.51 8.43 16.59
C LYS A 9 -5.43 7.14 15.78
N SER A 10 -4.74 7.20 14.65
CA SER A 10 -4.47 6.08 13.77
C SER A 10 -3.48 5.18 14.49
N ASN A 11 -3.99 4.28 15.33
CA ASN A 11 -3.15 3.48 16.21
C ASN A 11 -2.50 2.33 15.41
N ILE A 12 -1.22 2.52 15.07
CA ILE A 12 -0.44 1.50 14.36
C ILE A 12 -0.36 0.19 15.12
N GLU A 13 -0.44 0.20 16.46
CA GLU A 13 -0.39 -1.02 17.27
C GLU A 13 -1.64 -1.86 17.10
N ILE A 14 -2.83 -1.25 17.01
CA ILE A 14 -4.06 -1.97 16.66
C ILE A 14 -3.91 -2.61 15.27
N ARG A 15 -3.30 -1.89 14.32
CA ARG A 15 -3.07 -2.43 12.97
C ARG A 15 -2.04 -3.57 12.97
N LYS A 16 -0.97 -3.48 13.75
CA LYS A 16 0.00 -4.57 13.94
C LYS A 16 -0.64 -5.80 14.58
N GLN A 17 -1.46 -5.62 15.61
CA GLN A 17 -2.23 -6.71 16.21
C GLN A 17 -3.19 -7.35 15.20
N SER A 18 -3.72 -6.59 14.24
CA SER A 18 -4.57 -7.17 13.20
C SER A 18 -3.81 -8.12 12.27
N ILE A 19 -2.49 -7.94 12.09
CA ILE A 19 -1.65 -8.78 11.20
C ILE A 19 -1.66 -10.23 11.68
N THR A 20 -1.64 -10.47 12.99
CA THR A 20 -1.61 -11.83 13.57
C THR A 20 -2.85 -12.66 13.17
N LYS A 21 -3.98 -11.97 12.94
CA LYS A 21 -5.26 -12.55 12.53
C LYS A 21 -5.40 -12.75 11.02
N TRP A 22 -4.40 -12.39 10.22
CA TRP A 22 -4.48 -12.57 8.78
C TRP A 22 -4.28 -14.04 8.41
N ASN A 23 -5.03 -14.51 7.41
CA ASN A 23 -4.79 -15.80 6.76
C ASN A 23 -3.62 -15.65 5.78
N VAL A 24 -2.40 -15.64 6.33
CA VAL A 24 -1.12 -15.60 5.61
C VAL A 24 -0.12 -16.47 6.39
N PRO A 25 0.95 -16.98 5.76
CA PRO A 25 1.98 -17.75 6.46
C PRO A 25 2.58 -16.97 7.65
N GLU A 26 2.88 -17.67 8.74
CA GLU A 26 3.39 -17.03 9.96
C GLU A 26 4.74 -16.32 9.73
N CYS A 27 5.58 -16.88 8.86
CA CYS A 27 6.83 -16.24 8.45
C CYS A 27 6.61 -14.85 7.83
N GLU A 28 5.54 -14.67 7.05
CA GLU A 28 5.20 -13.39 6.44
C GLU A 28 4.64 -12.39 7.45
N LYS A 29 3.90 -12.86 8.47
CA LYS A 29 3.44 -11.98 9.56
C LYS A 29 4.61 -11.42 10.34
N ILE A 30 5.54 -12.29 10.73
CA ILE A 30 6.76 -11.91 11.47
C ILE A 30 7.61 -10.96 10.60
N ALA A 31 7.79 -11.29 9.33
CA ALA A 31 8.53 -10.46 8.38
C ALA A 31 7.89 -9.08 8.21
N LEU A 32 6.57 -8.99 8.09
CA LEU A 32 5.86 -7.72 7.98
C LEU A 32 6.01 -6.86 9.23
N ILE A 33 5.92 -7.44 10.42
CA ILE A 33 6.15 -6.71 11.68
C ILE A 33 7.56 -6.14 11.72
N LYS A 34 8.57 -6.95 11.39
CA LYS A 34 9.97 -6.51 11.33
C LYS A 34 10.18 -5.42 10.27
N PHE A 35 9.55 -5.56 9.10
CA PHE A 35 9.58 -4.54 8.05
C PHE A 35 9.06 -3.18 8.53
N LEU A 36 7.95 -3.16 9.29
CA LEU A 36 7.39 -1.92 9.84
C LEU A 36 8.30 -1.25 10.88
N GLN A 37 9.02 -2.06 11.67
CA GLN A 37 10.04 -1.56 12.59
C GLN A 37 11.25 -1.01 11.83
N ASP A 38 11.71 -1.70 10.79
CA ASP A 38 12.82 -1.23 9.97
C ASP A 38 12.46 0.04 9.18
N LEU A 39 11.19 0.20 8.77
CA LEU A 39 10.67 1.45 8.19
C LEU A 39 10.68 2.62 9.18
N GLU A 40 10.39 2.35 10.46
CA GLU A 40 10.43 3.34 11.54
C GLU A 40 11.84 3.83 11.81
N LEU A 41 12.79 2.89 11.82
CA LEU A 41 14.22 3.17 12.01
C LEU A 41 14.87 3.76 10.75
N GLY A 42 14.16 3.77 9.62
CA GLY A 42 14.68 4.24 8.34
C GLY A 42 15.64 3.27 7.64
N LYS A 43 15.80 2.04 8.15
CA LYS A 43 16.70 1.02 7.58
C LYS A 43 16.30 0.62 6.15
N VAL A 44 15.01 0.64 5.85
CA VAL A 44 14.49 0.36 4.50
C VAL A 44 14.72 1.54 3.54
N ASN A 45 14.66 2.77 4.04
CA ASN A 45 14.69 4.00 3.22
C ASN A 45 15.95 4.83 3.43
N LYS A 46 17.10 4.17 3.62
CA LYS A 46 18.43 4.82 3.72
C LYS A 46 18.48 5.95 4.77
N GLY A 47 17.97 5.66 5.97
CA GLY A 47 17.92 6.60 7.09
C GLY A 47 16.66 7.47 7.14
N LYS A 48 15.83 7.48 6.09
CA LYS A 48 14.57 8.23 6.10
C LYS A 48 13.48 7.47 6.89
N LYS A 49 13.18 7.95 8.09
CA LYS A 49 12.09 7.43 8.91
C LYS A 49 10.74 7.69 8.24
N ILE A 50 9.86 6.70 8.28
CA ILE A 50 8.51 6.79 7.70
C ILE A 50 7.49 7.08 8.79
N SER A 51 6.65 8.09 8.56
CA SER A 51 5.58 8.47 9.49
C SER A 51 4.61 7.31 9.73
N GLU A 52 3.96 7.33 10.89
CA GLU A 52 2.98 6.31 11.29
C GLU A 52 1.88 6.11 10.24
N ILE A 53 1.28 7.20 9.74
CA ILE A 53 0.25 7.18 8.71
C ILE A 53 0.74 6.42 7.45
N ARG A 54 1.97 6.67 7.02
CA ARG A 54 2.54 5.97 5.86
C ARG A 54 2.81 4.50 6.15
N ARG A 55 3.25 4.15 7.36
CA ARG A 55 3.40 2.75 7.79
C ARG A 55 2.06 2.02 7.81
N ILE A 56 0.99 2.66 8.28
CA ILE A 56 -0.37 2.10 8.21
C ILE A 56 -0.79 1.87 6.75
N LYS A 57 -0.46 2.81 5.86
CA LYS A 57 -0.69 2.64 4.42
C LYS A 57 0.04 1.42 3.85
N TYR A 58 1.28 1.14 4.29
CA TYR A 58 1.98 -0.10 3.93
C TYR A 58 1.25 -1.35 4.41
N ILE A 59 0.76 -1.37 5.66
CA ILE A 59 -0.02 -2.50 6.20
C ILE A 59 -1.23 -2.77 5.30
N ASP A 60 -2.03 -1.74 5.01
CA ASP A 60 -3.25 -1.89 4.23
C ASP A 60 -2.97 -2.32 2.78
N SER A 61 -1.89 -1.78 2.20
CA SER A 61 -1.49 -2.09 0.81
C SER A 61 -0.90 -3.50 0.69
N LEU A 62 -0.08 -3.94 1.65
CA LEU A 62 0.57 -5.26 1.64
C LEU A 62 -0.36 -6.41 2.04
N LYS A 63 -1.42 -6.12 2.80
CA LYS A 63 -2.43 -7.11 3.16
C LYS A 63 -2.99 -7.84 1.94
N ILE A 64 -3.16 -7.12 0.84
CA ILE A 64 -3.78 -7.62 -0.39
C ILE A 64 -2.88 -8.68 -1.07
N PRO A 65 -1.65 -8.36 -1.51
CA PRO A 65 -0.78 -9.35 -2.14
C PRO A 65 -0.42 -10.49 -1.20
N LEU A 66 -0.13 -10.22 0.09
CA LEU A 66 0.26 -11.30 1.02
C LEU A 66 -0.86 -12.33 1.23
N LYS A 67 -2.12 -11.87 1.30
CA LYS A 67 -3.28 -12.79 1.34
C LYS A 67 -3.53 -13.49 0.01
N PHE A 68 -3.32 -12.80 -1.11
CA PHE A 68 -3.51 -13.39 -2.43
C PHE A 68 -2.51 -14.54 -2.67
N PHE A 69 -1.24 -14.32 -2.37
CA PHE A 69 -0.22 -15.35 -2.54
C PHE A 69 -0.38 -16.50 -1.54
N ASN A 70 -0.72 -16.16 -0.29
CA ASN A 70 -0.79 -17.11 0.83
C ASN A 70 0.40 -18.09 0.87
N LYS A 71 1.58 -17.58 0.53
CA LYS A 71 2.83 -18.31 0.31
C LYS A 71 4.00 -17.47 0.80
N SER A 72 5.12 -18.10 1.12
CA SER A 72 6.33 -17.39 1.53
C SER A 72 6.85 -16.51 0.39
N SER A 73 7.26 -15.29 0.71
CA SER A 73 7.91 -14.36 -0.23
C SER A 73 9.18 -14.92 -0.84
N GLU A 74 9.84 -15.85 -0.15
CA GLU A 74 11.06 -16.51 -0.62
C GLU A 74 10.77 -17.56 -1.70
N GLU A 75 9.55 -18.10 -1.75
CA GLU A 75 9.13 -19.13 -2.69
C GLU A 75 8.36 -18.54 -3.88
N LEU A 76 8.12 -17.22 -3.90
CA LEU A 76 7.40 -16.56 -4.98
C LEU A 76 8.15 -16.71 -6.31
N GLU A 77 7.40 -17.11 -7.32
CA GLU A 77 7.86 -17.16 -8.70
C GLU A 77 7.28 -16.00 -9.52
N LEU A 78 7.86 -15.75 -10.70
CA LEU A 78 7.35 -14.71 -11.60
C LEU A 78 5.88 -14.92 -11.95
N LYS A 79 5.48 -16.18 -12.18
CA LYS A 79 4.09 -16.57 -12.47
C LYS A 79 3.12 -16.19 -11.35
N ASP A 80 3.56 -16.22 -10.09
CA ASP A 80 2.73 -15.82 -8.95
C ASP A 80 2.43 -14.31 -9.04
N ILE A 81 3.46 -13.50 -9.35
CA ILE A 81 3.33 -12.05 -9.53
C ILE A 81 2.45 -11.70 -10.74
N GLU A 82 2.62 -12.41 -11.86
CA GLU A 82 1.80 -12.22 -13.07
C GLU A 82 0.33 -12.50 -12.79
N ARG A 83 0.02 -13.60 -12.11
CA ARG A 83 -1.35 -13.95 -11.70
C ARG A 83 -1.96 -12.87 -10.80
N PHE A 84 -1.18 -12.39 -9.84
CA PHE A 84 -1.61 -11.31 -8.96
C PHE A 84 -1.91 -10.03 -9.74
N GLU A 85 -1.05 -9.64 -10.68
CA GLU A 85 -1.25 -8.43 -11.46
C GLU A 85 -2.50 -8.54 -12.37
N ILE A 86 -2.72 -9.72 -12.97
CA ILE A 86 -3.94 -10.01 -13.73
C ILE A 86 -5.17 -9.88 -12.83
N ALA A 87 -5.17 -10.50 -11.64
CA ALA A 87 -6.28 -10.46 -10.69
C ALA A 87 -6.56 -9.04 -10.16
N LEU A 88 -5.51 -8.26 -9.92
CA LEU A 88 -5.61 -6.85 -9.51
C LEU A 88 -6.17 -5.97 -10.65
N CYS A 89 -5.79 -6.26 -11.89
CA CYS A 89 -6.26 -5.53 -13.06
C CYS A 89 -7.67 -5.92 -13.50
N SER A 90 -8.04 -7.20 -13.47
CA SER A 90 -9.37 -7.70 -13.81
C SER A 90 -10.44 -7.28 -12.81
N GLY A 91 -10.04 -6.96 -11.57
CA GLY A 91 -10.96 -6.67 -10.49
C GLY A 91 -11.50 -7.91 -9.78
N GLU A 92 -10.87 -9.06 -9.99
CA GLU A 92 -11.05 -10.25 -9.14
C GLU A 92 -10.73 -9.91 -7.68
N ILE A 93 -9.65 -9.15 -7.45
CA ILE A 93 -9.35 -8.60 -6.13
C ILE A 93 -10.18 -7.33 -5.93
N GLN A 94 -11.22 -7.45 -5.10
CA GLN A 94 -12.15 -6.36 -4.82
C GLN A 94 -11.85 -5.66 -3.51
N SER A 95 -12.22 -4.38 -3.47
CA SER A 95 -12.29 -3.60 -2.23
C SER A 95 -13.42 -4.10 -1.33
N CYS A 96 -13.46 -3.62 -0.08
CA CYS A 96 -14.54 -3.93 0.88
C CYS A 96 -15.95 -3.54 0.40
N LYS A 97 -16.07 -2.74 -0.67
CA LYS A 97 -17.34 -2.36 -1.28
C LYS A 97 -17.69 -3.24 -2.50
N ASN A 98 -17.02 -4.39 -2.68
CA ASN A 98 -17.14 -5.27 -3.84
C ASN A 98 -16.89 -4.55 -5.18
N LYS A 99 -16.08 -3.48 -5.13
CA LYS A 99 -15.68 -2.69 -6.31
C LYS A 99 -14.21 -2.93 -6.59
N GLN A 100 -13.85 -2.91 -7.86
CA GLN A 100 -12.46 -2.86 -8.30
C GLN A 100 -11.73 -1.68 -7.65
N TYR A 101 -10.46 -1.88 -7.31
CA TYR A 101 -9.62 -0.81 -6.78
C TYR A 101 -9.44 0.33 -7.79
N ALA A 102 -9.43 1.56 -7.29
CA ALA A 102 -9.04 2.71 -8.09
C ALA A 102 -7.58 2.58 -8.55
N HIS A 103 -7.25 3.20 -9.68
CA HIS A 103 -5.90 3.13 -10.26
C HIS A 103 -4.80 3.48 -9.25
N ASN A 104 -4.94 4.60 -8.53
CA ASN A 104 -3.95 5.03 -7.54
C ASN A 104 -3.77 4.00 -6.41
N THR A 105 -4.84 3.33 -6.00
CA THR A 105 -4.75 2.27 -4.98
C THR A 105 -4.00 1.05 -5.53
N LYS A 106 -4.21 0.66 -6.80
CA LYS A 106 -3.42 -0.40 -7.44
C LYS A 106 -1.94 -0.04 -7.50
N VAL A 107 -1.62 1.21 -7.85
CA VAL A 107 -0.25 1.72 -7.85
C VAL A 107 0.38 1.66 -6.46
N ASP A 108 -0.35 2.06 -5.42
CA ASP A 108 0.12 1.97 -4.03
C ASP A 108 0.40 0.53 -3.61
N ILE A 109 -0.48 -0.42 -3.98
CA ILE A 109 -0.31 -1.85 -3.72
C ILE A 109 0.96 -2.38 -4.38
N ARG A 110 1.15 -2.10 -5.68
CA ARG A 110 2.35 -2.52 -6.42
C ARG A 110 3.62 -1.92 -5.82
N ARG A 111 3.60 -0.63 -5.50
CA ARG A 111 4.75 0.08 -4.90
C ARG A 111 5.10 -0.51 -3.53
N ALA A 112 4.10 -0.80 -2.71
CA ALA A 112 4.30 -1.44 -1.42
C ALA A 112 4.91 -2.84 -1.59
N LEU A 113 4.39 -3.64 -2.51
CA LEU A 113 4.90 -4.98 -2.82
C LEU A 113 6.37 -4.93 -3.28
N LYS A 114 6.72 -4.05 -4.22
CA LYS A 114 8.10 -3.86 -4.70
C LYS A 114 9.07 -3.58 -3.55
N ILE A 115 8.70 -2.64 -2.67
CA ILE A 115 9.55 -2.22 -1.54
C ILE A 115 9.69 -3.35 -0.53
N TYR A 116 8.60 -4.05 -0.21
CA TYR A 116 8.61 -5.16 0.73
C TYR A 116 9.46 -6.32 0.22
N LEU A 117 9.28 -6.77 -1.03
CA LEU A 117 10.08 -7.85 -1.61
C LEU A 117 11.55 -7.47 -1.69
N ARG A 118 11.86 -6.23 -2.10
CA ARG A 118 13.25 -5.74 -2.13
C ARG A 118 13.92 -5.82 -0.76
N TRP A 119 13.20 -5.52 0.31
CA TRP A 119 13.70 -5.65 1.67
C TRP A 119 13.79 -7.12 2.12
N ARG A 120 12.78 -7.95 1.77
CA ARG A 120 12.64 -9.32 2.27
C ARG A 120 13.60 -10.31 1.61
N ILE A 121 13.66 -10.31 0.27
CA ILE A 121 14.40 -11.29 -0.52
C ILE A 121 15.59 -10.68 -1.27
N GLY A 122 15.89 -9.41 -0.99
CA GLY A 122 16.98 -8.68 -1.60
C GLY A 122 16.64 -8.04 -2.94
N LYS A 123 17.47 -7.08 -3.35
CA LYS A 123 17.26 -6.25 -4.54
C LYS A 123 17.17 -7.06 -5.82
N GLU A 124 18.14 -7.92 -6.08
CA GLU A 124 18.27 -8.62 -7.36
C GLU A 124 17.08 -9.55 -7.62
N LYS A 125 16.71 -10.38 -6.63
CA LYS A 125 15.58 -11.30 -6.76
C LYS A 125 14.25 -10.54 -6.87
N ALA A 126 14.06 -9.47 -6.10
CA ALA A 126 12.85 -8.66 -6.17
C ALA A 126 12.68 -7.93 -7.51
N GLU A 127 13.78 -7.42 -8.10
CA GLU A 127 13.74 -6.75 -9.41
C GLU A 127 13.35 -7.73 -10.52
N LYS A 128 13.92 -8.95 -10.52
CA LYS A 128 13.51 -10.02 -11.46
C LYS A 128 12.01 -10.33 -11.41
N LEU A 129 11.39 -10.22 -10.23
CA LEU A 129 9.97 -10.49 -10.04
C LEU A 129 9.05 -9.31 -10.38
N THR A 130 9.48 -8.07 -10.13
CA THR A 130 8.56 -6.93 -10.01
C THR A 130 8.92 -5.69 -10.83
N ASP A 131 10.05 -5.69 -11.56
CA ASP A 131 10.49 -4.46 -12.21
C ASP A 131 9.52 -3.95 -13.29
N TRP A 132 8.88 -4.89 -13.99
CA TRP A 132 7.87 -4.63 -15.03
C TRP A 132 6.52 -4.08 -14.50
N LEU A 133 6.26 -4.09 -13.18
CA LEU A 133 5.02 -3.56 -12.61
C LEU A 133 4.95 -2.03 -12.75
N ASP A 134 3.87 -1.53 -13.35
CA ASP A 134 3.66 -0.09 -13.51
C ASP A 134 3.22 0.58 -12.19
N THR A 135 4.11 1.42 -11.67
CA THR A 135 3.91 2.21 -10.45
C THR A 135 3.85 3.72 -10.69
N ARG A 136 3.62 4.15 -11.94
CA ARG A 136 3.49 5.57 -12.29
C ARG A 136 2.17 6.13 -11.80
N ASP A 137 2.20 7.35 -11.29
CA ASP A 137 1.00 8.08 -10.91
C ASP A 137 0.42 8.78 -12.14
N ILE A 138 -0.86 8.60 -12.43
CA ILE A 138 -1.57 9.34 -13.50
C ILE A 138 -2.04 10.66 -12.91
N THR A 139 -1.39 11.75 -13.28
CA THR A 139 -1.85 13.11 -12.95
C THR A 139 -3.09 13.45 -13.76
N LYS A 140 -4.23 13.58 -13.10
CA LYS A 140 -5.41 14.20 -13.71
C LYS A 140 -5.25 15.71 -13.68
N THR A 141 -5.44 16.37 -14.82
CA THR A 141 -5.66 17.81 -14.87
C THR A 141 -6.94 18.11 -14.10
N PRO A 142 -6.91 18.97 -13.06
CA PRO A 142 -8.14 19.38 -12.38
C PRO A 142 -9.07 20.07 -13.38
N ASP A 143 -10.35 19.73 -13.34
CA ASP A 143 -11.34 20.52 -14.05
C ASP A 143 -11.47 21.86 -13.33
N TYR A 144 -11.03 22.93 -13.97
CA TYR A 144 -11.19 24.29 -13.45
C TYR A 144 -12.68 24.66 -13.51
N LEU A 145 -13.20 25.20 -12.41
CA LEU A 145 -14.54 25.79 -12.40
C LEU A 145 -14.56 27.00 -13.33
N LYS A 146 -15.65 27.15 -14.10
CA LYS A 146 -15.89 28.37 -14.87
C LYS A 146 -16.27 29.50 -13.89
N GLU A 147 -15.95 30.75 -14.23
CA GLU A 147 -16.24 31.92 -13.36
C GLU A 147 -17.70 31.97 -12.87
N GLN A 148 -18.64 31.56 -13.72
CA GLN A 148 -20.08 31.48 -13.42
C GLN A 148 -20.43 30.51 -12.26
N GLN A 149 -19.56 29.56 -11.94
CA GLN A 149 -19.74 28.59 -10.86
C GLN A 149 -19.12 29.05 -9.53
N VAL A 150 -18.38 30.16 -9.55
CA VAL A 150 -17.67 30.73 -8.39
C VAL A 150 -18.44 31.90 -7.77
N VAL A 151 -19.47 32.42 -8.46
CA VAL A 151 -20.29 33.52 -7.94
C VAL A 151 -21.31 32.96 -6.95
N SER A 152 -20.98 33.04 -5.65
CA SER A 152 -21.95 32.87 -4.57
C SER A 152 -23.06 33.92 -4.69
N PRO A 153 -24.34 33.59 -4.40
CA PRO A 153 -25.41 34.58 -4.34
C PRO A 153 -25.17 35.48 -3.12
N GLN A 154 -24.47 36.60 -3.33
CA GLN A 154 -24.57 37.75 -2.45
C GLN A 154 -25.59 38.70 -3.07
N ASN A 155 -26.61 39.03 -2.28
CA ASN A 155 -27.66 40.03 -2.50
C ASN A 155 -28.98 39.50 -3.08
N LEU A 156 -29.85 39.07 -2.16
CA LEU A 156 -31.26 39.49 -2.16
C LEU A 156 -31.56 40.07 -0.77
#